data_AF-A0A7G1IVA6-F1
#
_entry.id   AF-A0A7G1IVA6-F1
#
_cell.length_a   1.000
_cell.length_b   1.000
_cell.length_c   1.000
_cell.angle_alpha   90.00
_cell.angle_beta   90.00
_cell.angle_gamma   90.00
#
_symmetry.space_group_name_H-M   'P 1'
#
loop_
_entity.id
_entity.type
_entity.pdbx_description
1 polymer ?
#
loop_
_entity_poly.entity_id
_entity_poly.type
_entity_poly.pdbx_seq_one_letter_code
_entity_poly.pdbx_strand_id
1 'polypeptide(L)'
;MVALLPKKEEKTFGEKKLTFNVIFSDIKEGVHYIVKQKEIFFLLVMASSVNFFFAAFEFLLPFSNQLYGVQGAYATILTMGAIGSIVGALLASKIKANVYNLLILLALTGVGVFMMGLPLPTFLSFSGNLVCELFMTIFNIHFFTQVQTKVESEFLGRVLSTIFTLAILFMPIAKGFMTVLPSVHLSSFLIIGSGVIILSCISFIYVRTHFEKLI
;
A
#
# COMPACT_ATOMS: atom_id res chain seq x y z
N MET A 1 11.27 -16.84 -40.70
CA MET A 1 10.32 -17.76 -40.04
C MET A 1 9.49 -17.01 -39.01
N VAL A 2 8.54 -16.17 -39.45
CA VAL A 2 7.55 -15.49 -38.57
C VAL A 2 6.11 -15.67 -39.12
N ALA A 3 5.93 -16.59 -40.09
CA ALA A 3 4.68 -16.71 -40.86
C ALA A 3 3.76 -17.85 -40.38
N LEU A 4 4.04 -18.51 -39.26
CA LEU A 4 3.30 -19.69 -38.80
C LEU A 4 2.96 -19.64 -37.31
N LEU A 5 2.53 -18.48 -36.82
CA LEU A 5 1.74 -18.46 -35.59
C LEU A 5 0.27 -18.69 -35.98
N PRO A 6 -0.39 -19.76 -35.48
CA PRO A 6 -1.83 -19.90 -35.67
C PRO A 6 -2.50 -18.67 -35.09
N LYS A 7 -3.34 -18.01 -35.89
CA LYS A 7 -4.25 -16.96 -35.42
C LYS A 7 -5.09 -17.54 -34.30
N LYS A 8 -4.67 -17.34 -33.05
CA LYS A 8 -5.55 -17.48 -31.89
C LYS A 8 -6.75 -16.62 -32.20
N GLU A 9 -7.93 -17.22 -32.27
CA GLU A 9 -9.19 -16.51 -32.32
C GLU A 9 -9.14 -15.40 -31.26
N GLU A 10 -9.07 -14.16 -31.72
CA GLU A 10 -9.39 -13.01 -30.89
C GLU A 10 -10.83 -13.26 -30.45
N LYS A 11 -11.02 -13.81 -29.25
CA LYS A 11 -12.29 -13.71 -28.54
C LYS A 11 -12.58 -12.22 -28.52
N THR A 12 -13.48 -11.81 -29.39
CA THR A 12 -13.98 -10.44 -29.49
C THR A 12 -14.57 -10.14 -28.12
N PHE A 13 -13.76 -9.53 -27.26
CA PHE A 13 -14.21 -9.01 -25.99
C PHE A 13 -15.10 -7.84 -26.39
N GLY A 14 -16.38 -8.13 -26.62
CA GLY A 14 -17.34 -7.19 -27.17
C GLY A 14 -17.19 -5.88 -26.41
N GLU A 15 -17.05 -4.78 -27.16
CA GLU A 15 -16.98 -3.44 -26.62
C GLU A 15 -18.23 -3.19 -25.77
N LYS A 16 -18.17 -3.57 -24.49
CA LYS A 16 -19.15 -3.14 -23.51
C LYS A 16 -19.01 -1.62 -23.49
N LYS A 17 -20.02 -0.93 -24.01
CA LYS A 17 -20.13 0.54 -23.88
C LYS A 17 -19.81 0.89 -22.43
N LEU A 18 -18.67 1.54 -22.20
CA LEU A 18 -18.21 2.02 -20.90
C LEU A 18 -19.24 3.02 -20.38
N THR A 19 -20.25 2.50 -19.70
CA THR A 19 -21.34 3.25 -19.10
C THR A 19 -21.09 3.26 -17.60
N PHE A 20 -21.36 4.37 -16.91
CA PHE A 20 -21.21 4.46 -15.45
C PHE A 20 -21.87 3.30 -14.71
N ASN A 21 -23.03 2.83 -15.18
CA ASN A 21 -23.73 1.67 -14.61
C ASN A 21 -22.93 0.36 -14.73
N VAL A 22 -22.21 0.16 -15.83
CA VAL A 22 -21.36 -1.02 -16.05
C VAL A 22 -20.15 -0.96 -15.11
N ILE A 23 -19.50 0.21 -15.00
CA ILE A 23 -18.37 0.41 -14.08
C ILE A 23 -18.79 0.16 -12.63
N PHE A 24 -19.93 0.71 -12.21
CA PHE A 24 -20.44 0.52 -10.85
C PHE A 24 -20.83 -0.95 -10.59
N SER A 25 -21.40 -1.63 -11.58
CA SER A 25 -21.69 -3.08 -11.50
C SER A 25 -20.41 -3.89 -11.35
N ASP A 26 -19.39 -3.61 -12.15
CA ASP A 26 -18.09 -4.31 -12.10
C ASP A 26 -17.39 -4.09 -10.74
N ILE A 27 -17.44 -2.87 -10.19
CA ILE A 27 -16.93 -2.58 -8.85
C ILE A 27 -17.71 -3.35 -7.79
N LYS A 28 -19.05 -3.34 -7.87
CA LYS A 28 -19.91 -4.06 -6.91
C LYS A 28 -19.63 -5.57 -6.92
N GLU A 29 -19.47 -6.15 -8.11
CA GLU A 29 -19.09 -7.55 -8.27
C GLU A 29 -17.69 -7.83 -7.71
N GLY A 30 -16.73 -6.95 -7.98
CA GLY A 30 -15.38 -7.03 -7.41
C GLY A 30 -15.40 -7.02 -5.87
N VAL A 31 -16.13 -6.09 -5.27
CA VAL A 31 -16.31 -6.02 -3.80
C VAL A 31 -16.94 -7.31 -3.27
N HIS A 32 -18.01 -7.79 -3.90
CA HIS A 32 -18.69 -9.01 -3.46
C HIS A 32 -17.77 -10.24 -3.52
N TYR A 33 -16.95 -10.34 -4.56
CA TYR A 33 -15.97 -11.41 -4.70
C TYR A 33 -14.89 -11.32 -3.61
N ILE A 34 -14.34 -10.13 -3.38
CA ILE A 34 -13.31 -9.90 -2.36
C ILE A 34 -13.85 -10.26 -0.97
N VAL A 35 -15.07 -9.84 -0.62
CA VAL A 35 -15.68 -10.10 0.70
C VAL A 35 -15.84 -11.61 0.96
N LYS A 36 -16.10 -12.42 -0.08
CA LYS A 36 -16.13 -13.89 0.06
C LYS A 36 -14.75 -14.46 0.38
N GLN A 37 -13.69 -13.87 -0.16
CA GLN A 37 -12.29 -14.24 0.10
C GLN A 37 -11.78 -13.55 1.36
N LYS A 38 -12.11 -14.11 2.54
CA LYS A 38 -11.82 -13.51 3.86
C LYS A 38 -10.39 -12.98 4.03
N GLU A 39 -9.40 -13.69 3.51
CA GLU A 39 -7.99 -13.29 3.58
C GLU A 39 -7.67 -12.07 2.72
N ILE A 40 -8.16 -12.05 1.47
CA ILE A 40 -7.98 -10.90 0.56
C ILE A 40 -8.72 -9.69 1.09
N PHE A 41 -9.96 -9.88 1.57
CA PHE A 41 -10.73 -8.81 2.19
C PHE A 41 -10.01 -8.21 3.40
N PHE A 42 -9.49 -9.05 4.29
CA PHE A 42 -8.72 -8.61 5.45
C PHE A 42 -7.49 -7.80 5.04
N LEU A 43 -6.68 -8.33 4.11
CA LEU A 43 -5.50 -7.64 3.61
C LEU A 43 -5.85 -6.33 2.89
N LEU A 44 -6.97 -6.28 2.16
CA LEU A 44 -7.43 -5.07 1.49
C LEU A 44 -7.84 -3.97 2.48
N VAL A 45 -8.61 -4.32 3.52
CA VAL A 45 -8.99 -3.38 4.57
C VAL A 45 -7.74 -2.82 5.25
N MET A 46 -6.76 -3.70 5.51
CA MET A 46 -5.47 -3.31 6.08
C MET A 46 -4.66 -2.39 5.17
N ALA A 47 -4.48 -2.78 3.91
CA ALA A 47 -3.75 -1.98 2.93
C ALA A 47 -4.40 -0.61 2.74
N SER A 48 -5.74 -0.55 2.67
CA SER A 48 -6.49 0.71 2.52
C SER A 48 -6.32 1.61 3.75
N SER A 49 -6.35 1.03 4.95
CA SER A 49 -6.15 1.76 6.21
C SER A 49 -4.72 2.31 6.32
N VAL A 50 -3.71 1.52 5.95
CA VAL A 50 -2.32 1.99 5.87
C VAL A 50 -2.19 3.08 4.81
N ASN A 51 -2.83 2.93 3.65
CA ASN A 51 -2.78 3.92 2.57
C ASN A 51 -3.34 5.29 3.00
N PHE A 52 -4.32 5.33 3.91
CA PHE A 52 -4.79 6.57 4.53
C PHE A 52 -3.67 7.30 5.30
N PHE A 53 -2.91 6.58 6.13
CA PHE A 53 -1.75 7.14 6.85
C PHE A 53 -0.65 7.59 5.89
N PHE A 54 -0.40 6.80 4.84
CA PHE A 54 0.59 7.14 3.81
C PHE A 54 0.19 8.35 2.97
N ALA A 55 -1.11 8.57 2.72
CA ALA A 55 -1.58 9.79 2.07
C ALA A 55 -1.29 11.04 2.91
N ALA A 56 -1.35 10.93 4.24
CA ALA A 56 -0.92 11.99 5.16
C ALA A 56 0.60 12.16 5.17
N PHE A 57 1.36 11.06 5.14
CA PHE A 57 2.83 11.10 5.01
C PHE A 57 3.27 11.82 3.74
N GLU A 58 2.69 11.45 2.60
CA GLU A 58 2.98 12.04 1.29
C GLU A 58 2.64 13.53 1.25
N PHE A 59 1.59 13.95 1.97
CA PHE A 59 1.26 15.37 2.14
C PHE A 59 2.34 16.14 2.91
N LEU A 60 3.03 15.51 3.87
CA LEU A 60 4.08 16.17 4.67
C LEU A 60 5.42 16.26 3.94
N LEU A 61 5.69 15.36 2.99
CA LEU A 61 7.00 15.29 2.31
C LEU A 61 7.45 16.61 1.67
N PRO A 62 6.60 17.37 0.94
CA PRO A 62 7.00 18.66 0.38
C PRO A 62 7.44 19.70 1.43
N PHE A 63 6.95 19.59 2.67
CA PHE A 63 7.30 20.48 3.77
C PHE A 63 8.59 20.06 4.49
N SER A 64 9.21 18.94 4.11
CA SER A 64 10.42 18.41 4.76
C SER A 64 11.58 19.41 4.80
N ASN A 65 11.79 20.23 3.76
CA ASN A 65 12.82 21.28 3.79
C ASN A 65 12.62 22.27 4.95
N GLN A 66 11.36 22.65 5.22
CA GLN A 66 11.00 23.54 6.34
C GLN A 66 11.05 22.80 7.68
N LEU A 67 10.58 21.55 7.73
CA LEU A 67 10.52 20.74 8.95
C LEU A 67 11.91 20.36 9.48
N TYR A 68 12.85 20.05 8.60
CA TYR A 68 14.22 19.67 8.97
C TYR A 68 15.20 20.84 8.93
N GLY A 69 14.82 22.00 8.40
CA GLY A 69 15.69 23.18 8.26
C GLY A 69 16.88 22.98 7.32
N VAL A 70 16.83 21.96 6.44
CA VAL A 70 17.90 21.60 5.51
C VAL A 70 17.41 21.73 4.07
N GLN A 71 18.14 22.50 3.26
CA GLN A 71 17.86 22.61 1.82
C GLN A 71 18.12 21.27 1.13
N GLY A 72 17.16 20.81 0.32
CA GLY A 72 17.26 19.54 -0.39
C GLY A 72 16.81 18.32 0.41
N ALA A 73 16.33 18.48 1.66
CA ALA A 73 15.77 17.39 2.47
C ALA A 73 14.73 16.57 1.71
N TYR A 74 13.80 17.24 1.02
CA TYR A 74 12.77 16.60 0.20
C TYR A 74 13.37 15.68 -0.87
N ALA A 75 14.33 16.19 -1.65
CA ALA A 75 14.97 15.43 -2.71
C ALA A 75 15.75 14.24 -2.14
N THR A 76 16.50 14.44 -1.05
CA THR A 76 17.25 13.36 -0.40
C THR A 76 16.32 12.27 0.15
N ILE A 77 15.21 12.65 0.80
CA ILE A 77 14.22 11.70 1.31
C ILE A 77 13.62 10.87 0.17
N LEU A 78 13.26 11.51 -0.96
CA LEU A 78 12.73 10.81 -2.13
C LEU A 78 13.77 9.87 -2.76
N THR A 79 15.02 10.31 -2.90
CA THR A 79 16.11 9.46 -3.42
C THR A 79 16.35 8.26 -2.52
N MET A 80 16.38 8.45 -1.20
CA MET A 80 16.50 7.37 -0.22
C MET A 80 15.32 6.40 -0.31
N GLY A 81 14.11 6.92 -0.49
CA GLY A 81 12.90 6.13 -0.74
C GLY A 81 13.03 5.29 -2.00
N ALA A 82 13.41 5.88 -3.13
CA ALA A 82 13.58 5.18 -4.39
C ALA A 82 14.64 4.06 -4.32
N ILE A 83 15.76 4.30 -3.62
CA ILE A 83 16.76 3.27 -3.33
C ILE A 83 16.13 2.13 -2.51
N GLY A 84 15.38 2.49 -1.46
CA GLY A 84 14.60 1.56 -0.65
C GLY A 84 13.67 0.69 -1.50
N SER A 85 12.86 1.28 -2.39
CA SER A 85 11.95 0.55 -3.26
C SER A 85 12.66 -0.40 -4.21
N ILE A 86 13.79 0.00 -4.82
CA ILE A 86 14.58 -0.87 -5.69
C ILE A 86 15.11 -2.07 -4.91
N VAL A 87 15.71 -1.84 -3.74
CA VAL A 87 16.20 -2.91 -2.87
C VAL A 87 15.04 -3.82 -2.43
N GLY A 88 13.91 -3.24 -2.06
CA GLY A 88 12.69 -3.95 -1.69
C GLY A 88 12.20 -4.87 -2.82
N ALA A 89 12.14 -4.37 -4.05
CA ALA A 89 11.73 -5.16 -5.20
C ALA A 89 12.67 -6.36 -5.46
N LEU A 90 13.98 -6.17 -5.31
CA LEU A 90 14.96 -7.26 -5.44
C LEU A 90 14.83 -8.31 -4.32
N LEU A 91 14.52 -7.86 -3.10
CA LEU A 91 14.36 -8.73 -1.93
C LEU A 91 12.99 -9.40 -1.84
N ALA A 92 11.97 -8.88 -2.55
CA ALA A 92 10.61 -9.41 -2.48
C ALA A 92 10.52 -10.90 -2.83
N SER A 93 11.31 -11.35 -3.81
CA SER A 93 11.35 -12.77 -4.19
C SER A 93 11.88 -13.70 -3.08
N LYS A 94 12.66 -13.18 -2.12
CA LYS A 94 13.25 -13.96 -1.02
C LYS A 94 12.33 -14.09 0.19
N ILE A 95 11.27 -13.29 0.27
CA ILE A 95 10.36 -13.26 1.42
C ILE A 95 9.15 -14.13 1.11
N LYS A 96 8.72 -14.92 2.09
CA LYS A 96 7.53 -15.77 1.92
C LYS A 96 6.27 -14.92 2.00
N ALA A 97 5.40 -15.06 1.00
CA ALA A 97 4.11 -14.39 0.92
C ALA A 97 3.08 -15.03 1.86
N ASN A 98 3.19 -14.77 3.16
CA ASN A 98 2.20 -15.15 4.18
C ASN A 98 1.63 -13.89 4.85
N VAL A 99 0.35 -13.92 5.25
CA VAL A 99 -0.34 -12.84 5.97
C VAL A 99 0.47 -12.34 7.16
N TYR A 100 1.06 -13.23 7.96
CA TYR A 100 1.91 -12.83 9.09
C TYR A 100 3.12 -11.99 8.67
N ASN A 101 3.82 -12.41 7.61
CA ASN A 101 4.97 -11.67 7.08
C ASN A 101 4.52 -10.32 6.50
N LEU A 102 3.38 -10.26 5.82
CA LEU A 102 2.81 -9.02 5.31
C LEU A 102 2.54 -8.01 6.43
N LEU A 103 1.99 -8.46 7.57
CA LEU A 103 1.74 -7.59 8.73
C LEU A 103 3.04 -7.13 9.39
N ILE A 104 4.07 -7.98 9.44
CA ILE A 104 5.41 -7.59 9.93
C ILE A 104 6.02 -6.55 8.99
N LEU A 105 5.91 -6.73 7.68
CA LEU A 105 6.38 -5.76 6.69
C LEU A 105 5.70 -4.40 6.90
N LEU A 106 4.37 -4.37 7.08
CA LEU A 106 3.63 -3.14 7.39
C LEU A 106 4.06 -2.50 8.72
N ALA A 107 4.33 -3.29 9.75
CA ALA A 107 4.85 -2.74 11.01
C ALA A 107 6.22 -2.08 10.79
N LEU A 108 7.09 -2.71 9.99
CA LEU A 108 8.41 -2.17 9.66
C LEU A 108 8.33 -0.90 8.79
N THR A 109 7.34 -0.78 7.90
CA THR A 109 7.11 0.48 7.18
C THR A 109 6.74 1.60 8.14
N GLY A 110 5.84 1.32 9.11
CA GLY A 110 5.49 2.26 10.17
C GLY A 110 6.67 2.67 11.04
N VAL A 111 7.60 1.75 11.34
CA VAL A 111 8.86 2.06 12.04
C VAL A 111 9.72 3.03 11.22
N GLY A 112 9.83 2.84 9.90
CA GLY A 112 10.54 3.77 9.02
C GLY A 112 9.98 5.19 9.10
N VAL A 113 8.65 5.34 9.01
CA VAL A 113 8.00 6.66 9.16
C VAL A 113 8.17 7.22 10.58
N PHE A 114 8.08 6.38 11.60
CA PHE A 114 8.26 6.80 12.99
C PHE A 114 9.67 7.37 13.24
N MET A 115 10.71 6.74 12.66
CA MET A 115 12.09 7.24 12.77
C MET A 115 12.26 8.65 12.20
N MET A 116 11.49 9.03 11.17
CA MET A 116 11.50 10.38 10.60
C MET A 116 10.97 11.45 11.57
N GLY A 117 10.09 11.07 12.49
CA GLY A 117 9.53 12.02 13.46
C GLY A 117 10.39 12.26 14.70
N LEU A 118 11.43 11.45 14.91
CA LEU A 118 12.31 11.55 16.07
C LEU A 118 13.35 12.67 15.87
N PRO A 119 13.82 13.33 16.96
CA PRO A 119 14.88 14.33 16.91
C PRO A 119 16.26 13.66 16.71
N LEU A 120 16.41 12.94 15.61
CA LEU A 120 17.63 12.24 15.21
C LEU A 120 18.47 13.15 14.29
N PRO A 121 19.76 12.83 14.09
CA PRO A 121 20.56 13.47 13.06
C PRO A 121 19.86 13.37 11.70
N THR A 122 19.89 14.44 10.92
CA THR A 122 19.12 14.57 9.67
C THR A 122 19.29 13.38 8.72
N PHE A 123 20.51 12.85 8.60
CA PHE A 123 20.79 11.69 7.76
C PHE A 123 20.07 10.40 8.23
N LEU A 124 19.98 10.21 9.55
CA LEU A 124 19.30 9.07 10.15
C LEU A 124 17.77 9.21 10.10
N SER A 125 17.25 10.43 10.15
CA SER A 125 15.83 10.67 9.87
C SER A 125 15.51 10.36 8.40
N PHE A 126 16.36 10.78 7.45
CA PHE A 126 16.12 10.52 6.01
C PHE A 126 16.17 9.04 5.65
N SER A 127 17.02 8.24 6.32
CA SER A 127 17.03 6.79 6.13
C SER A 127 15.75 6.10 6.62
N GLY A 128 14.92 6.77 7.43
CA GLY A 128 13.58 6.31 7.77
C GLY A 128 12.70 6.08 6.53
N ASN A 129 12.80 6.96 5.52
CA ASN A 129 12.04 6.78 4.28
C ASN A 129 12.57 5.62 3.42
N LEU A 130 13.88 5.35 3.46
CA LEU A 130 14.46 4.16 2.81
C LEU A 130 13.87 2.88 3.42
N VAL A 131 13.84 2.79 4.75
CA VAL A 131 13.27 1.65 5.47
C VAL A 131 11.78 1.50 5.15
N CYS A 132 11.05 2.62 5.16
CA CYS A 132 9.64 2.69 4.83
C CYS A 132 9.36 2.12 3.42
N GLU A 133 10.00 2.68 2.40
CA GLU A 133 9.76 2.31 1.00
C GLU A 133 10.24 0.89 0.65
N LEU A 134 11.31 0.43 1.31
CA LEU A 134 11.81 -0.93 1.15
C LEU A 134 10.75 -1.96 1.53
N PHE A 135 10.21 -1.85 2.76
CA PHE A 135 9.22 -2.81 3.25
C PHE A 135 7.85 -2.61 2.60
N MET A 136 7.50 -1.38 2.23
CA MET A 136 6.24 -1.06 1.54
C MET A 136 6.22 -1.68 0.15
N THR A 137 7.35 -1.63 -0.56
CA THR A 137 7.48 -2.25 -1.89
C THR A 137 7.32 -3.76 -1.82
N ILE A 138 7.98 -4.42 -0.85
CA ILE A 138 7.86 -5.86 -0.64
C ILE A 138 6.41 -6.23 -0.31
N PHE A 139 5.76 -5.48 0.59
CA PHE A 139 4.36 -5.68 0.94
C PHE A 139 3.46 -5.57 -0.30
N ASN A 140 3.60 -4.51 -1.09
CA ASN A 140 2.78 -4.27 -2.28
C ASN A 140 2.93 -5.42 -3.30
N ILE A 141 4.18 -5.85 -3.58
CA ILE A 141 4.43 -6.96 -4.51
C ILE A 141 3.71 -8.23 -4.05
N HIS A 142 3.86 -8.61 -2.78
CA HIS A 142 3.23 -9.81 -2.26
C HIS A 142 1.72 -9.69 -2.15
N PHE A 143 1.19 -8.53 -1.75
CA PHE A 143 -0.26 -8.28 -1.70
C PHE A 143 -0.88 -8.44 -3.08
N PHE A 144 -0.35 -7.76 -4.10
CA PHE A 144 -0.86 -7.88 -5.46
C PHE A 144 -0.69 -9.30 -6.02
N THR A 145 0.43 -9.97 -5.72
CA THR A 145 0.64 -11.37 -6.13
C THR A 145 -0.37 -12.31 -5.48
N GLN A 146 -0.69 -12.14 -4.19
CA GLN A 146 -1.69 -12.95 -3.51
C GLN A 146 -3.09 -12.71 -4.08
N VAL A 147 -3.44 -11.46 -4.39
CA VAL A 147 -4.70 -11.14 -5.09
C VAL A 147 -4.73 -11.83 -6.46
N GLN A 148 -3.67 -11.69 -7.26
CA GLN A 148 -3.61 -12.24 -8.62
C GLN A 148 -3.65 -13.77 -8.66
N THR A 149 -3.05 -14.44 -7.68
CA THR A 149 -2.99 -15.91 -7.63
C THR A 149 -4.23 -16.56 -7.02
N LYS A 150 -4.98 -15.84 -6.17
CA LYS A 150 -6.20 -16.35 -5.51
C LYS A 150 -7.49 -15.96 -6.21
N VAL A 151 -7.48 -14.95 -7.07
CA VAL A 151 -8.65 -14.49 -7.82
C VAL A 151 -8.73 -15.21 -9.16
N GLU A 152 -9.93 -15.67 -9.52
CA GLU A 152 -10.20 -16.26 -10.83
C GLU A 152 -9.92 -15.26 -11.96
N SER A 153 -9.36 -15.74 -13.08
CA SER A 153 -8.92 -14.89 -14.19
C SER A 153 -10.03 -14.01 -14.78
N GLU A 154 -11.29 -14.46 -14.72
CA GLU A 154 -12.45 -13.68 -15.17
C GLU A 154 -12.73 -12.45 -14.28
N PHE A 155 -12.47 -12.55 -12.97
CA PHE A 155 -12.73 -11.48 -11.99
C PHE A 155 -11.50 -10.63 -11.70
N LEU A 156 -10.31 -11.01 -12.17
CA LEU A 156 -9.05 -10.36 -11.84
C LEU A 156 -9.07 -8.85 -12.13
N GLY A 157 -9.53 -8.47 -13.33
CA GLY A 157 -9.65 -7.06 -13.71
C GLY A 157 -10.60 -6.29 -12.78
N ARG A 158 -11.79 -6.85 -12.50
CA ARG A 158 -12.79 -6.23 -11.61
C ARG A 158 -12.28 -6.07 -10.19
N VAL A 159 -11.58 -7.08 -9.67
CA VAL A 159 -11.00 -7.06 -8.32
C VAL A 159 -9.89 -6.01 -8.23
N LEU A 160 -8.94 -5.99 -9.17
CA LEU A 160 -7.86 -4.99 -9.16
C LEU A 160 -8.41 -3.55 -9.30
N SER A 161 -9.34 -3.32 -10.22
CA SER A 161 -9.99 -2.01 -10.37
C SER A 161 -10.71 -1.57 -9.10
N THR A 162 -11.37 -2.50 -8.40
CA THR A 162 -12.02 -2.24 -7.12
C THR A 162 -11.00 -1.84 -6.05
N ILE A 163 -9.90 -2.60 -5.93
CA ILE A 163 -8.83 -2.32 -4.97
C ILE A 163 -8.25 -0.92 -5.19
N PHE A 164 -7.89 -0.57 -6.42
CA PHE A 164 -7.36 0.76 -6.74
C PHE A 164 -8.38 1.87 -6.47
N THR A 165 -9.64 1.66 -6.85
CA THR A 165 -10.72 2.63 -6.62
C THR A 165 -10.89 2.91 -5.12
N LEU A 166 -10.99 1.88 -4.30
CA LEU A 166 -11.10 2.01 -2.86
C LEU A 166 -9.88 2.72 -2.27
N ALA A 167 -8.67 2.32 -2.68
CA ALA A 167 -7.43 2.92 -2.21
C ALA A 167 -7.35 4.43 -2.51
N ILE A 168 -7.75 4.84 -3.72
CA ILE A 168 -7.73 6.25 -4.14
C ILE A 168 -8.79 7.07 -3.40
N LEU A 169 -9.98 6.52 -3.13
CA LEU A 169 -11.05 7.24 -2.43
C LEU A 169 -10.66 7.65 -1.00
N PHE A 170 -9.80 6.90 -0.33
CA PHE A 170 -9.32 7.26 1.02
C PHE A 170 -8.28 8.40 1.01
N MET A 171 -7.58 8.64 -0.10
CA MET A 171 -6.50 9.64 -0.17
C MET A 171 -7.00 11.09 -0.01
N PRO A 172 -8.05 11.57 -0.72
CA PRO A 172 -8.58 12.92 -0.52
C PRO A 172 -9.09 13.15 0.91
N ILE A 173 -9.68 12.13 1.52
CA ILE A 173 -10.21 12.20 2.90
C ILE A 173 -9.04 12.42 3.87
N ALA A 174 -7.95 11.65 3.71
CA ALA A 174 -6.74 11.80 4.51
C ALA A 174 -6.11 13.20 4.34
N LYS A 175 -5.92 13.64 3.09
CA LYS A 175 -5.31 14.94 2.78
C LYS A 175 -6.19 16.10 3.27
N GLY A 176 -7.52 16.00 3.14
CA GLY A 176 -8.47 16.96 3.70
C GLY A 176 -8.36 17.07 5.22
N PHE A 177 -8.26 15.94 5.93
CA PHE A 177 -8.05 15.94 7.38
C PHE A 177 -6.73 16.64 7.75
N MET A 178 -5.65 16.40 7.00
CA MET A 178 -4.35 17.07 7.19
C MET A 178 -4.41 18.59 6.95
N THR A 179 -5.26 19.07 6.04
CA THR A 179 -5.43 20.53 5.82
C THR A 179 -6.14 21.25 6.97
N VAL A 180 -7.00 20.56 7.72
CA VAL A 180 -7.72 21.15 8.86
C VAL A 180 -6.86 21.11 10.13
N LEU A 181 -5.87 20.21 10.21
CA LEU A 181 -4.90 20.12 11.29
C LEU A 181 -3.91 21.30 11.23
N PRO A 182 -3.92 22.24 12.20
CA PRO A 182 -3.17 23.50 12.12
C PRO A 182 -1.64 23.39 12.27
N SER A 183 -1.06 22.19 12.22
CA SER A 183 0.25 21.94 12.83
C SER A 183 1.05 20.88 12.05
N VAL A 184 1.61 21.29 10.91
CA VAL A 184 2.64 20.51 10.22
C VAL A 184 3.92 20.57 11.04
N HIS A 185 4.14 19.54 11.86
CA HIS A 185 5.32 19.40 12.72
C HIS A 185 6.03 18.07 12.47
N LEU A 186 7.27 17.97 12.94
CA LEU A 186 8.01 16.70 12.91
C LEU A 186 7.27 15.59 13.65
N SER A 187 6.54 15.94 14.72
CA SER A 187 5.67 15.03 15.48
C SER A 187 4.56 14.40 14.65
N SER A 188 4.16 15.00 13.53
CA SER A 188 3.15 14.41 12.64
C SER A 188 3.65 13.09 12.04
N PHE A 189 4.96 12.97 11.75
CA PHE A 189 5.56 11.70 11.33
C PHE A 189 5.51 10.64 12.44
N LEU A 190 5.68 11.03 13.71
CA LEU A 190 5.53 10.10 14.84
C LEU A 190 4.11 9.54 14.91
N ILE A 191 3.10 10.41 14.82
CA ILE A 191 1.69 10.01 14.89
C ILE A 191 1.34 9.04 13.75
N ILE A 192 1.79 9.35 12.52
CA ILE A 192 1.56 8.51 11.35
C ILE A 192 2.25 7.15 11.51
N GLY A 193 3.54 7.15 11.85
CA GLY A 193 4.31 5.93 12.05
C GLY A 193 3.73 5.04 13.16
N SER A 194 3.38 5.64 14.31
CA SER A 194 2.70 4.94 15.41
C SER A 194 1.35 4.38 14.98
N GLY A 195 0.55 5.13 14.20
CA GLY A 195 -0.73 4.67 13.66
C GLY A 195 -0.58 3.40 12.82
N VAL A 196 0.40 3.37 11.92
CA VAL A 196 0.70 2.20 11.09
C VAL A 196 1.21 1.02 11.93
N ILE A 197 2.09 1.25 12.91
CA ILE A 197 2.59 0.19 13.80
C ILE A 197 1.45 -0.40 14.63
N ILE A 198 0.64 0.43 15.29
CA ILE A 198 -0.47 0.00 16.14
C ILE A 198 -1.48 -0.79 15.31
N LEU A 199 -1.85 -0.28 14.13
CA LEU A 199 -2.76 -0.97 13.22
C LEU A 199 -2.21 -2.35 12.83
N SER A 200 -0.93 -2.44 12.51
CA SER A 200 -0.26 -3.70 12.15
C SER A 200 -0.24 -4.68 13.32
N CYS A 201 0.02 -4.20 14.54
CA CYS A 201 0.01 -5.01 15.76
C CYS A 201 -1.39 -5.53 16.12
N ILE A 202 -2.42 -4.68 16.07
CA ILE A 202 -3.82 -5.08 16.31
C ILE A 202 -4.22 -6.16 15.32
N SER A 203 -3.86 -5.97 14.05
CA SER A 203 -4.16 -6.91 12.98
C SER A 203 -3.40 -8.22 13.10
N PHE A 204 -2.18 -8.18 13.62
CA PHE A 204 -1.42 -9.39 13.94
C PHE A 204 -2.12 -10.20 15.03
N ILE A 205 -2.60 -9.54 16.09
CA ILE A 205 -3.37 -10.19 17.17
C ILE A 205 -4.70 -10.75 16.63
N TYR A 206 -5.38 -10.01 15.75
CA TYR A 206 -6.62 -10.47 15.12
C TYR A 206 -6.40 -11.73 14.28
N VAL A 207 -5.39 -11.75 13.41
CA VAL A 207 -5.07 -12.93 12.58
C VAL A 207 -4.71 -14.12 13.46
N ARG A 208 -3.88 -13.93 14.48
CA ARG A 208 -3.52 -15.00 15.41
C ARG A 208 -4.74 -15.60 16.12
N THR A 209 -5.69 -14.76 16.55
CA THR A 209 -6.86 -15.24 17.32
C THR A 209 -7.98 -15.84 16.46
N HIS A 210 -8.16 -15.37 15.22
CA HIS A 210 -9.26 -15.80 14.34
C HIS A 210 -8.84 -16.78 13.24
N PHE A 211 -7.62 -16.70 12.70
CA PHE A 211 -7.17 -17.61 11.63
C PHE A 211 -6.48 -18.88 12.17
N GLU A 212 -5.81 -18.86 13.33
CA GLU A 212 -5.25 -20.11 13.92
C GLU A 212 -6.33 -21.05 14.46
N LYS A 213 -7.56 -20.58 14.71
CA LYS A 213 -8.68 -21.45 15.13
C LYS A 213 -9.36 -22.20 13.99
N LEU A 214 -8.90 -22.01 12.74
CA LEU A 214 -9.49 -22.59 11.52
C LEU A 214 -8.57 -23.64 10.85
N ILE A 215 -7.44 -23.98 11.47
CA ILE A 215 -6.52 -25.06 11.10
C ILE A 215 -6.48 -26.06 12.26
#